data_AF-A0A6V7XK49-F1
#
_entry.id   AF-A0A6V7XK49-F1
#
_cell.length_a   1.000
_cell.length_b   1.000
_cell.length_c   1.000
_cell.angle_alpha   90.00
_cell.angle_beta   90.00
_cell.angle_gamma   90.00
#
_symmetry.space_group_name_H-M   'P 1'
#
loop_
_entity.id
_entity.type
_entity.pdbx_description
1 polymer ?
#
loop_
_entity_poly.entity_id
_entity_poly.type
_entity_poly.pdbx_seq_one_letter_code
_entity_poly.pdbx_strand_id
1 'polypeptide(L)'
;MGKDIQLLDNGVEEYQQTLKYNKKIMSLKSYGIILCFDAYVPKAKDMIDNRFRINLLHDSSEPYYAFGITVLQLTFKFATQKYISLRENNVTFKRGGDSYMEIRTEGSKEYSHMGGPEMRSNPIGQTGVHINVVIYAEEFFYNISINGGDFIHYHHRFPPWAVNHVMV
;
A
#
# COMPACT_ATOMS: atom_id res chain seq x y z
N MET A 1 -27.52 21.22 6.10
CA MET A 1 -26.44 22.15 5.70
C MET A 1 -25.41 22.15 6.80
N GLY A 2 -24.23 21.57 6.56
CA GLY A 2 -23.21 21.34 7.58
C GLY A 2 -21.81 21.40 7.00
N LYS A 3 -21.31 22.63 6.90
CA LYS A 3 -19.92 23.14 6.87
C LYS A 3 -18.83 22.31 6.18
N ASP A 4 -18.42 22.83 5.03
CA ASP A 4 -17.14 22.60 4.37
C ASP A 4 -15.96 22.85 5.32
N ILE A 5 -15.01 21.91 5.34
CA ILE A 5 -13.71 22.08 6.01
C ILE A 5 -12.75 22.65 4.98
N GLN A 6 -12.36 23.91 5.16
CA GLN A 6 -11.25 24.53 4.41
C GLN A 6 -9.92 24.14 5.07
N LEU A 7 -8.98 23.67 4.25
CA LEU A 7 -7.59 23.46 4.66
C LEU A 7 -6.83 24.79 4.49
N LEU A 8 -6.31 25.33 5.60
CA LEU A 8 -5.39 26.45 5.60
C LEU A 8 -3.98 25.93 5.28
N ASP A 9 -3.48 26.36 4.14
CA ASP A 9 -2.11 26.19 3.68
C ASP A 9 -1.20 27.19 4.43
N ASN A 10 -0.21 26.68 5.15
CA ASN A 10 0.87 27.47 5.72
C ASN A 10 2.17 26.80 5.32
N GLY A 11 2.88 27.48 4.41
CA GLY A 11 4.03 26.99 3.68
C GLY A 11 5.14 26.39 4.53
N VAL A 12 5.74 25.33 4.00
CA VAL A 12 7.01 24.77 4.41
C VAL A 12 7.78 24.38 3.13
N GLU A 13 9.07 24.66 3.14
CA GLU A 13 10.05 24.52 2.07
C GLU A 13 9.98 23.20 1.29
N GLU A 14 10.20 23.31 -0.02
CA GLU A 14 10.00 22.31 -1.07
C GLU A 14 11.07 21.19 -1.03
N TYR A 15 11.01 20.32 -0.03
CA TYR A 15 11.57 18.97 -0.14
C TYR A 15 10.55 18.08 -0.87
N GLN A 16 10.98 17.41 -1.94
CA GLN A 16 10.14 16.53 -2.77
C GLN A 16 9.30 15.57 -1.91
N GLN A 17 8.04 15.95 -1.67
CA GLN A 17 7.16 15.23 -0.77
C GLN A 17 6.82 13.88 -1.39
N THR A 18 7.35 12.82 -0.80
CA THR A 18 6.66 11.53 -0.84
C THR A 18 5.32 11.77 -0.15
N LEU A 19 4.23 11.68 -0.92
CA LEU A 19 2.87 11.71 -0.38
C LEU A 19 2.73 10.53 0.57
N LYS A 20 2.84 10.80 1.87
CA LYS A 20 2.73 9.83 2.96
C LYS A 20 1.42 10.11 3.67
N TYR A 21 0.43 9.26 3.47
CA TYR A 21 -0.77 9.26 4.28
C TYR A 21 -0.54 8.38 5.50
N ASN A 22 -0.83 8.90 6.70
CA ASN A 22 -0.69 8.16 7.95
C ASN A 22 -1.90 8.40 8.83
N LYS A 23 -2.56 7.32 9.27
CA LYS A 23 -3.74 7.40 10.11
C LYS A 23 -3.74 6.31 11.16
N LYS A 24 -3.91 6.73 12.42
CA LYS A 24 -4.29 5.84 13.52
C LYS A 24 -5.74 5.40 13.30
N ILE A 25 -5.99 4.10 13.33
CA ILE A 25 -7.34 3.56 13.27
C ILE A 25 -7.81 3.19 14.68
N MET A 26 -9.11 3.31 14.94
CA MET A 26 -9.67 2.67 16.12
C MET A 26 -9.47 1.17 15.97
N SER A 27 -9.10 0.49 17.06
CA SER A 27 -8.83 -0.95 17.03
C SER A 27 -9.98 -1.70 16.36
N LEU A 28 -9.62 -2.60 15.45
CA LEU A 28 -10.59 -3.52 14.85
C LEU A 28 -11.13 -4.41 15.97
N LYS A 29 -12.41 -4.22 16.33
CA LYS A 29 -13.08 -5.04 17.34
C LYS A 29 -13.29 -6.50 16.87
N SER A 30 -13.24 -6.73 15.56
CA SER A 30 -13.47 -8.03 14.89
C SER A 30 -12.97 -8.00 13.44
N TYR A 31 -13.25 -9.07 12.68
CA TYR A 31 -13.18 -9.13 11.21
C TYR A 31 -13.97 -8.00 10.55
N GLY A 32 -13.55 -7.57 9.37
CA GLY A 32 -14.17 -6.45 8.64
C GLY A 32 -13.19 -5.65 7.80
N ILE A 33 -13.71 -4.58 7.19
CA ILE A 33 -12.95 -3.65 6.33
C ILE A 33 -11.94 -2.88 7.18
N ILE A 34 -10.67 -2.97 6.79
CA ILE A 34 -9.56 -2.25 7.43
C ILE A 34 -9.29 -0.96 6.66
N LEU A 35 -9.24 -1.06 5.34
CA LEU A 35 -8.85 0.04 4.45
C LEU A 35 -9.68 -0.02 3.17
N CYS A 36 -10.22 1.14 2.77
CA CYS A 36 -10.86 1.35 1.49
C CYS A 36 -10.54 2.77 1.03
N PHE A 37 -9.89 2.94 -0.13
CA PHE A 37 -9.61 4.26 -0.67
C PHE A 37 -9.47 4.23 -2.20
N ASP A 38 -9.66 5.41 -2.78
CA ASP A 38 -9.36 5.70 -4.18
C ASP A 38 -8.07 6.51 -4.25
N ALA A 39 -7.23 6.21 -5.24
CA ALA A 39 -6.00 6.94 -5.52
C ALA A 39 -5.76 7.09 -7.02
N TYR A 40 -4.81 7.93 -7.39
CA TYR A 40 -4.32 8.05 -8.76
C TYR A 40 -2.87 7.62 -8.82
N VAL A 41 -2.57 6.65 -9.68
CA VAL A 41 -1.21 6.22 -9.99
C VAL A 41 -0.65 7.20 -11.01
N PRO A 42 0.44 7.93 -10.70
CA PRO A 42 0.99 8.92 -11.63
C PRO A 42 1.36 8.31 -12.97
N LYS A 43 1.49 9.16 -13.99
CA LYS A 43 2.05 8.80 -15.29
C LYS A 43 3.51 8.37 -15.13
N ALA A 44 4.02 7.54 -16.03
CA ALA A 44 5.37 7.00 -15.90
C ALA A 44 6.43 8.11 -15.82
N LYS A 45 6.31 9.14 -16.67
CA LYS A 45 7.19 10.32 -16.66
C LYS A 45 7.12 11.18 -15.38
N ASP A 46 6.03 11.08 -14.62
CA ASP A 46 5.75 11.89 -13.43
C ASP A 46 6.02 11.09 -12.13
N MET A 47 6.43 9.81 -12.24
CA MET A 47 6.76 8.96 -11.09
C MET A 47 8.17 9.25 -10.57
N ILE A 48 8.25 9.81 -9.36
CA ILE A 48 9.52 10.04 -8.64
C ILE A 48 10.01 8.74 -7.97
N ASP A 49 9.14 8.03 -7.27
CA ASP A 49 9.35 6.65 -6.82
C ASP A 49 8.47 5.74 -7.70
N ASN A 50 9.06 4.64 -8.17
CA ASN A 50 8.34 3.64 -8.95
C ASN A 50 7.64 2.60 -8.07
N ARG A 51 7.46 2.91 -6.78
CA ARG A 51 6.80 2.06 -5.80
C ARG A 51 5.64 2.79 -5.14
N PHE A 52 4.58 2.05 -4.93
CA PHE A 52 3.44 2.43 -4.11
C PHE A 52 3.33 1.42 -2.98
N ARG A 53 3.19 1.88 -1.73
CA ARG A 53 3.20 1.02 -0.55
C ARG A 53 1.93 1.22 0.26
N ILE A 54 1.46 0.14 0.86
CA ILE A 54 0.40 0.17 1.86
C ILE A 54 0.90 -0.66 3.03
N ASN A 55 0.88 -0.10 4.23
CA ASN A 55 1.34 -0.75 5.44
C ASN A 55 0.23 -0.71 6.48
N LEU A 56 -0.12 -1.88 6.98
CA LEU A 56 -0.92 -2.06 8.19
C LEU A 56 0.05 -2.34 9.33
N LEU A 57 0.09 -1.44 10.30
CA LEU A 57 1.10 -1.41 11.36
C LEU A 57 0.45 -1.65 12.73
N HIS A 58 1.24 -2.23 13.62
CA HIS A 58 0.95 -2.37 15.03
C HIS A 58 2.05 -1.66 15.84
N ASP A 59 1.62 -0.82 16.77
CA ASP A 59 2.42 -0.10 17.78
C ASP A 59 3.47 0.89 17.24
N SER A 60 3.49 1.10 15.92
CA SER A 60 4.28 2.12 15.27
C SER A 60 3.48 2.83 14.18
N SER A 61 3.76 4.11 13.99
CA SER A 61 3.29 4.90 12.86
C SER A 61 4.24 4.84 11.66
N GLU A 62 5.40 4.18 11.79
CA GLU A 62 6.38 4.00 10.73
C GLU A 62 6.84 2.54 10.59
N PRO A 63 7.12 2.07 9.36
CA PRO A 63 7.68 0.75 9.13
C PRO A 63 9.18 0.78 9.48
N TYR A 64 9.48 0.73 10.78
CA TYR A 64 10.85 0.64 11.27
C TYR A 64 10.99 -0.63 12.12
N TYR A 65 11.79 -1.57 11.63
CA TYR A 65 12.00 -2.91 12.21
C TYR A 65 12.40 -2.92 13.69
N ALA A 66 12.91 -1.80 14.20
CA ALA A 66 13.39 -1.71 15.58
C ALA A 66 12.25 -1.54 16.60
N PHE A 67 11.08 -1.03 16.22
CA PHE A 67 10.08 -0.57 17.20
C PHE A 67 8.61 -0.89 16.86
N GLY A 68 8.33 -1.48 15.69
CA GLY A 68 6.94 -1.79 15.29
C GLY A 68 6.81 -3.10 14.52
N ILE A 69 5.58 -3.59 14.45
CA ILE A 69 5.22 -4.77 13.64
C ILE A 69 4.45 -4.28 12.40
N THR A 70 4.95 -4.64 11.22
CA THR A 70 4.24 -4.52 9.97
C THR A 70 3.41 -5.78 9.77
N VAL A 71 2.14 -5.70 10.18
CA VAL A 71 1.18 -6.80 10.12
C VAL A 71 0.95 -7.24 8.67
N LEU A 72 0.80 -6.27 7.77
CA LEU A 72 0.69 -6.47 6.32
C LEU A 72 1.35 -5.32 5.59
N GLN A 73 2.21 -5.62 4.63
CA GLN A 73 2.73 -4.65 3.66
C GLN A 73 2.44 -5.12 2.25
N LEU A 74 1.86 -4.23 1.47
CA LEU A 74 1.71 -4.36 0.03
C LEU A 74 2.68 -3.38 -0.63
N THR A 75 3.52 -3.85 -1.54
CA THR A 75 4.40 -2.99 -2.35
C THR A 75 4.15 -3.25 -3.82
N PHE A 76 3.58 -2.28 -4.51
CA PHE A 76 3.39 -2.30 -5.95
C PHE A 76 4.59 -1.63 -6.61
N LYS A 77 5.35 -2.37 -7.42
CA LYS A 77 6.48 -1.84 -8.16
C LYS A 77 6.15 -1.71 -9.63
N PHE A 78 6.42 -0.55 -10.20
CA PHE A 78 6.22 -0.22 -11.60
C PHE A 78 7.58 -0.19 -12.32
N ALA A 79 7.68 -0.86 -13.46
CA ALA A 79 8.93 -0.94 -14.22
C ALA A 79 9.09 0.26 -15.18
N THR A 80 9.03 1.48 -14.66
CA THR A 80 8.92 2.71 -15.47
C THR A 80 10.25 3.22 -16.03
N GLN A 81 11.39 2.73 -15.54
CA GLN A 81 12.72 3.29 -15.85
C GLN A 81 13.02 3.38 -17.35
N LYS A 82 12.64 2.35 -18.13
CA LYS A 82 12.85 2.33 -19.59
C LYS A 82 11.90 3.25 -20.37
N TYR A 83 10.81 3.69 -19.74
CA TYR A 83 9.73 4.45 -20.37
C TYR A 83 9.80 5.94 -20.04
N ILE A 84 10.39 6.29 -18.90
CA ILE A 84 10.72 7.68 -18.53
C ILE A 84 11.68 8.27 -19.58
N SER A 85 12.70 7.52 -20.00
CA SER A 85 13.63 7.96 -21.05
C SER A 85 12.96 8.12 -22.41
N LEU A 86 11.91 7.35 -22.69
CA LEU A 86 11.11 7.44 -23.92
C LEU A 86 10.01 8.52 -23.85
N ARG A 87 9.90 9.23 -22.72
CA ARG A 87 8.85 10.23 -22.43
C ARG A 87 7.43 9.71 -22.62
N GLU A 88 7.22 8.41 -22.38
CA GLU A 88 5.89 7.83 -22.44
C GLU A 88 5.05 8.30 -21.25
N ASN A 89 3.81 8.71 -21.53
CA ASN A 89 2.89 9.19 -20.51
C ASN A 89 2.31 8.02 -19.70
N ASN A 90 1.63 7.09 -20.39
CA ASN A 90 0.97 5.95 -19.77
C ASN A 90 1.64 4.67 -20.26
N VAL A 91 1.99 3.78 -19.34
CA VAL A 91 2.69 2.53 -19.64
C VAL A 91 1.86 1.38 -19.12
N THR A 92 1.62 0.37 -19.96
CA THR A 92 0.99 -0.89 -19.58
C THR A 92 2.05 -1.97 -19.42
N PHE A 93 2.01 -2.70 -18.31
CA PHE A 93 2.96 -3.75 -18.00
C PHE A 93 2.38 -5.12 -18.39
N LYS A 94 3.20 -5.94 -19.05
CA LYS A 94 2.85 -7.33 -19.33
C LYS A 94 2.93 -8.17 -18.06
N ARG A 95 2.02 -9.15 -17.94
CA ARG A 95 2.06 -10.16 -16.88
C ARG A 95 3.41 -10.89 -16.88
N GLY A 96 4.06 -10.99 -15.72
CA GLY A 96 5.38 -11.62 -15.58
C GLY A 96 6.58 -10.73 -15.96
N GLY A 97 6.37 -9.45 -16.24
CA GLY A 97 7.45 -8.48 -16.43
C GLY A 97 8.04 -7.96 -15.10
N ASP A 98 8.92 -6.96 -15.21
CA ASP A 98 9.61 -6.33 -14.07
C ASP A 98 8.68 -5.56 -13.10
N SER A 99 7.38 -5.47 -13.43
CA SER A 99 6.35 -4.90 -12.55
C SER A 99 5.65 -6.00 -11.76
N TYR A 100 5.68 -5.87 -10.43
CA TYR A 100 5.16 -6.87 -9.51
C TYR A 100 4.50 -6.24 -8.29
N MET A 101 3.75 -7.05 -7.57
CA MET A 101 3.27 -6.77 -6.22
C MET A 101 3.98 -7.70 -5.25
N GLU A 102 4.58 -7.13 -4.22
CA GLU A 102 5.16 -7.86 -3.09
C GLU A 102 4.19 -7.76 -1.91
N ILE A 103 3.91 -8.90 -1.27
CA ILE A 103 3.10 -9.00 -0.06
C ILE A 103 3.98 -9.59 1.03
N ARG A 104 4.04 -8.93 2.19
CA ARG A 104 4.82 -9.47 3.31
C ARG A 104 4.26 -9.03 4.65
N THR A 105 4.77 -9.70 5.67
CA THR A 105 4.63 -9.33 7.07
C THR A 105 6.04 -9.20 7.64
N GLU A 106 6.27 -8.18 8.46
CA GLU A 106 7.58 -7.95 9.08
C GLU A 106 7.40 -7.68 10.57
N GLY A 107 8.15 -8.36 11.41
CA GLY A 107 8.19 -8.12 12.85
C GLY A 107 9.62 -7.90 13.34
N SER A 108 9.78 -7.83 14.67
CA SER A 108 11.10 -7.82 15.30
C SER A 108 11.91 -9.07 14.92
N LYS A 109 13.21 -9.10 15.23
CA LYS A 109 14.09 -10.26 14.96
C LYS A 109 13.51 -11.59 15.43
N GLU A 110 12.72 -11.59 16.50
CA GLU A 110 12.04 -12.76 17.06
C GLU A 110 10.99 -13.36 16.10
N TYR A 111 10.42 -12.54 15.21
CA TYR A 111 9.42 -12.94 14.20
C TYR A 111 10.00 -13.09 12.79
N SER A 112 11.33 -13.04 12.63
CA SER A 112 12.01 -13.11 11.32
C SER A 112 11.79 -14.44 10.58
N HIS A 113 11.27 -15.46 11.25
CA HIS A 113 10.97 -16.78 10.68
C HIS A 113 9.59 -16.91 10.05
N MET A 114 8.74 -15.87 10.09
CA MET A 114 7.33 -15.96 9.67
C MET A 114 7.10 -16.06 8.14
N GLY A 115 8.14 -16.36 7.35
CA GLY A 115 8.05 -16.60 5.90
C GLY A 115 8.51 -15.42 5.06
N GLY A 116 9.06 -15.71 3.87
CA GLY A 116 9.51 -14.69 2.93
C GLY A 116 8.37 -13.88 2.31
N PRO A 117 8.71 -12.85 1.51
CA PRO A 117 7.74 -12.10 0.72
C PRO A 117 7.06 -12.99 -0.34
N GLU A 118 5.75 -12.81 -0.52
CA GLU A 118 5.00 -13.38 -1.64
C GLU A 118 5.03 -12.44 -2.84
N MET A 119 5.49 -12.93 -3.97
CA MET A 119 5.57 -12.17 -5.22
C MET A 119 4.39 -12.50 -6.11
N ARG A 120 3.68 -11.47 -6.58
CA ARG A 120 2.52 -11.57 -7.48
C ARG A 120 2.72 -10.64 -8.67
N SER A 121 1.99 -10.89 -9.76
CA SER A 121 1.88 -9.92 -10.85
C SER A 121 1.24 -8.63 -10.32
N ASN A 122 1.71 -7.45 -10.76
CA ASN A 122 1.14 -6.19 -10.32
C ASN A 122 -0.31 -6.04 -10.85
N PRO A 123 -1.34 -6.08 -9.98
CA PRO A 123 -2.74 -6.04 -10.42
C PRO A 123 -3.17 -4.66 -10.94
N ILE A 124 -2.42 -3.59 -10.65
CA ILE A 124 -2.69 -2.25 -11.20
C ILE A 124 -2.41 -2.23 -12.70
N GLY A 125 -1.37 -2.96 -13.14
CA GLY A 125 -1.08 -3.23 -14.55
C GLY A 125 -0.63 -2.03 -15.40
N GLN A 126 -0.85 -0.79 -14.98
CA GLN A 126 -0.50 0.40 -15.77
C GLN A 126 -0.30 1.68 -14.94
N THR A 127 0.32 2.68 -15.53
CA THR A 127 0.49 4.03 -14.97
C THR A 127 -0.56 5.01 -15.50
N GLY A 128 -0.75 6.14 -14.80
CA GLY A 128 -1.65 7.20 -15.23
C GLY A 128 -3.15 6.89 -15.04
N VAL A 129 -3.50 6.09 -14.04
CA VAL A 129 -4.86 5.58 -13.82
C VAL A 129 -5.35 5.75 -12.39
N HIS A 130 -6.68 5.88 -12.25
CA HIS A 130 -7.31 5.77 -10.94
C HIS A 130 -7.34 4.31 -10.49
N ILE A 131 -7.11 4.11 -9.19
CA ILE A 131 -7.22 2.82 -8.55
C ILE A 131 -8.18 2.90 -7.37
N ASN A 132 -8.87 1.79 -7.11
CA ASN A 132 -9.58 1.54 -5.89
C ASN A 132 -8.92 0.37 -5.17
N VAL A 133 -8.67 0.51 -3.87
CA VAL A 133 -8.06 -0.55 -3.05
C VAL A 133 -8.96 -0.85 -1.88
N VAL A 134 -9.29 -2.14 -1.70
CA VAL A 134 -10.03 -2.64 -0.54
C VAL A 134 -9.21 -3.71 0.15
N ILE A 135 -8.97 -3.55 1.44
CA ILE A 135 -8.38 -4.55 2.32
C ILE A 135 -9.32 -4.79 3.48
N TYR A 136 -9.75 -6.03 3.64
CA TYR A 136 -10.54 -6.46 4.80
C TYR A 136 -10.01 -7.78 5.34
N ALA A 137 -10.24 -8.02 6.62
CA ALA A 137 -9.84 -9.26 7.28
C ALA A 137 -11.05 -10.16 7.50
N GLU A 138 -10.89 -11.44 7.15
CA GLU A 138 -11.74 -12.55 7.57
C GLU A 138 -11.02 -13.40 8.63
N GLU A 139 -11.57 -14.56 8.97
CA GLU A 139 -11.06 -15.44 10.02
C GLU A 139 -9.59 -15.84 9.83
N PHE A 140 -9.21 -16.20 8.60
CA PHE A 140 -7.89 -16.77 8.30
C PHE A 140 -7.03 -15.95 7.34
N PHE A 141 -7.63 -14.99 6.63
CA PHE A 141 -6.97 -14.25 5.56
C PHE A 141 -7.27 -12.76 5.56
N TYR A 142 -6.33 -11.99 5.04
CA TYR A 142 -6.61 -10.72 4.40
C TYR A 142 -7.14 -10.97 3.00
N ASN A 143 -8.24 -10.30 2.67
CA ASN A 143 -8.79 -10.21 1.34
C ASN A 143 -8.45 -8.85 0.76
N ILE A 144 -7.64 -8.87 -0.31
CA ILE A 144 -7.14 -7.67 -0.97
C ILE A 144 -7.73 -7.62 -2.38
N SER A 145 -8.51 -6.58 -2.68
CA SER A 145 -9.00 -6.33 -4.03
C SER A 145 -8.48 -5.00 -4.54
N ILE A 146 -8.08 -4.99 -5.81
CA ILE A 146 -7.61 -3.83 -6.55
C ILE A 146 -8.56 -3.65 -7.73
N ASN A 147 -9.18 -2.47 -7.86
CA ASN A 147 -10.14 -2.11 -8.90
C ASN A 147 -11.36 -3.06 -8.99
N GLY A 148 -11.80 -3.62 -7.86
CA GLY A 148 -12.93 -4.56 -7.82
C GLY A 148 -12.66 -5.91 -8.48
N GLY A 149 -11.39 -6.24 -8.76
CA GLY A 149 -10.99 -7.56 -9.25
C GLY A 149 -11.02 -8.65 -8.17
N ASP A 150 -10.68 -9.87 -8.58
CA ASP A 150 -10.61 -11.04 -7.70
C ASP A 150 -9.73 -10.79 -6.47
N PHE A 151 -10.10 -11.43 -5.36
CA PHE A 151 -9.36 -11.31 -4.12
C PHE A 151 -8.01 -12.02 -4.17
N ILE A 152 -6.98 -11.31 -3.74
CA ILE A 152 -5.74 -11.91 -3.31
C ILE A 152 -5.90 -12.29 -1.84
N HIS A 153 -5.92 -13.59 -1.57
CA HIS A 153 -5.98 -14.13 -0.22
C HIS A 153 -4.56 -14.25 0.35
N TYR A 154 -4.31 -13.56 1.46
CA TYR A 154 -3.04 -13.64 2.19
C TYR A 154 -3.28 -14.06 3.63
N HIS A 155 -2.69 -15.19 4.05
CA HIS A 155 -2.91 -15.74 5.38
C HIS A 155 -2.44 -14.79 6.49
N HIS A 156 -3.21 -14.74 7.57
CA HIS A 156 -2.82 -14.01 8.77
C HIS A 156 -1.55 -14.60 9.38
N ARG A 157 -0.49 -13.79 9.44
CA ARG A 157 0.72 -14.11 10.21
C ARG A 157 0.71 -13.46 11.60
N PHE A 158 0.00 -12.33 11.72
CA PHE A 158 -0.42 -11.74 12.98
C PHE A 158 -1.94 -11.60 13.00
N PRO A 159 -2.56 -11.54 14.19
CA PRO A 159 -3.99 -11.31 14.28
C PRO A 159 -4.39 -9.99 13.63
N PRO A 160 -5.47 -9.95 12.83
CA PRO A 160 -5.88 -8.72 12.13
C PRO A 160 -6.29 -7.59 13.07
N TRP A 161 -6.74 -7.91 14.29
CA TRP A 161 -7.07 -6.92 15.31
C TRP A 161 -5.86 -6.18 15.89
N ALA A 162 -4.63 -6.63 15.60
CA ALA A 162 -3.42 -5.93 16.01
C ALA A 162 -3.22 -4.62 15.22
N VAL A 163 -3.79 -4.48 14.02
CA VAL A 163 -3.62 -3.27 13.21
C VAL A 163 -4.19 -2.05 13.95
N ASN A 164 -3.33 -1.08 14.23
CA ASN A 164 -3.71 0.18 14.87
C ASN A 164 -3.26 1.43 14.08
N HIS A 165 -2.45 1.26 13.04
CA HIS A 165 -2.09 2.32 12.10
C HIS A 165 -2.13 1.84 10.65
N VAL A 166 -2.48 2.75 9.75
CA VAL A 166 -2.38 2.57 8.30
C VAL A 166 -1.46 3.64 7.74
N MET A 167 -0.53 3.23 6.89
CA MET A 167 0.33 4.12 6.14
C MET A 167 0.27 3.78 4.65
N VAL A 168 0.02 4.79 3.81
CA VAL A 168 0.01 4.70 2.35
C VAL A 168 1.06 5.66 1.80
#